data_AF-A0A7S4J7H0-F1
#
_entry.id   AF-A0A7S4J7H0-F1
#
_cell.length_a   1.000
_cell.length_b   1.000
_cell.length_c   1.000
_cell.angle_alpha   90.00
_cell.angle_beta   90.00
_cell.angle_gamma   90.00
#
_symmetry.space_group_name_H-M   'P 1'
#
loop_
_entity.id
_entity.type
_entity.pdbx_description
1 polymer ?
#
loop_
_entity_poly.entity_id
_entity_poly.type
_entity_poly.pdbx_seq_one_letter_code
_entity_poly.pdbx_strand_id
1 'polypeptide(L)'
;GGGRVPPAPPRPAAGTPPADRMVANDHLVEFVRAAARLRIETFLSPDAMTDGGRESEVSKEDAIFALEAFSPSDDESEENNEEDEEAGRGGGGDDNDDDDDILSRMVESLDGAKKAGDQSSPISRLLNVVEFEKDDESNGHVPFVTASSNLRALCYGIKPVDAMETRRVAGRIVPAMITTTGLVAAASCVELLKMMQGVPLRSHKNAFVNLALPFFAFTSPLPAEEMGGWRGETYTIWDRMEVREGRKSAERGGMTLSRFLRQLRKQIESDEGEGDEEEEEEMEICSVSYGPYMLYANFLHEGDESILRKSVWDLVKEAAISGDDIDEEDFGLFPDSDDDEERPSPPPESRELTDEQREQIEAIDRKRSLELSVIVEDPETGEEIELPPVSVVRWKGPTAKQ
;
A
#
# COMPACT_ATOMS: atom_id res chain seq x y z
N GLY A 1 28.66 -17.04 23.46
CA GLY A 1 29.47 -16.14 22.63
C GLY A 1 28.84 -14.78 22.74
N GLY A 2 29.44 -13.88 23.51
CA GLY A 2 28.89 -12.54 23.71
C GLY A 2 29.06 -11.70 22.46
N GLY A 3 27.95 -11.38 21.79
CA GLY A 3 27.94 -10.39 20.73
C GLY A 3 28.16 -9.02 21.37
N ARG A 4 29.26 -8.35 21.02
CA ARG A 4 29.45 -6.94 21.37
C ARG A 4 28.40 -6.12 20.64
N VAL A 5 27.51 -5.48 21.39
CA VAL A 5 26.77 -4.31 20.91
C VAL A 5 27.82 -3.28 20.46
N PRO A 6 27.70 -2.69 19.25
CA PRO A 6 28.61 -1.62 18.84
C PRO A 6 28.51 -0.46 19.85
N PRO A 7 29.63 0.12 20.29
CA PRO A 7 29.60 1.22 21.24
C PRO A 7 28.78 2.39 20.68
N ALA A 8 28.03 3.06 21.55
CA ALA A 8 27.38 4.33 21.24
C ALA A 8 28.39 5.29 20.56
N PRO A 9 27.95 6.08 19.56
CA PRO A 9 28.84 6.99 18.87
C PRO A 9 29.53 7.92 19.89
N PRO A 10 30.84 8.16 19.75
CA PRO A 10 31.54 9.04 20.67
C PRO A 10 30.94 10.45 20.56
N ARG A 11 30.50 11.02 21.70
CA ARG A 11 30.18 12.45 21.77
C ARG A 11 31.36 13.23 21.21
N PRO A 12 31.15 14.26 20.37
CA PRO A 12 32.25 15.03 19.81
C PRO A 12 33.11 15.59 20.95
N ALA A 13 34.33 15.06 21.08
CA ALA A 13 35.26 15.45 22.12
C ALA A 13 35.63 16.92 21.98
N ALA A 14 36.01 17.57 23.09
CA ALA A 14 36.51 18.94 23.17
C ALA A 14 37.76 19.26 22.31
N GLY A 15 38.16 18.37 21.39
CA GLY A 15 39.28 18.49 20.45
C GLY A 15 38.91 18.34 18.96
N THR A 16 37.65 18.49 18.54
CA THR A 16 37.30 18.52 17.09
C THR A 16 38.20 19.52 16.34
N PRO A 17 38.84 19.13 15.22
CA PRO A 17 39.72 20.01 14.45
C PRO A 17 39.04 21.34 14.09
N PRO A 18 39.78 22.47 14.02
CA PRO A 18 39.20 23.77 13.69
C PRO A 18 38.40 23.79 12.39
N ALA A 19 38.82 23.00 11.39
CA ALA A 19 38.12 22.87 10.12
C ALA A 19 36.76 22.15 10.27
N ASP A 20 36.71 21.08 11.05
CA ASP A 20 35.48 20.32 11.31
C ASP A 20 34.50 21.13 12.16
N ARG A 21 35.00 21.98 13.07
CA ARG A 21 34.18 22.96 13.80
C ARG A 21 33.59 24.02 12.87
N MET A 22 34.38 24.52 11.92
CA MET A 22 33.91 25.50 10.94
C MET A 22 32.84 24.90 10.00
N VAL A 23 33.04 23.67 9.53
CA VAL A 23 32.06 22.93 8.71
C VAL A 23 30.78 22.62 9.50
N ALA A 24 30.90 22.22 10.77
CA ALA A 24 29.75 22.06 11.64
C ALA A 24 28.97 23.36 11.83
N ASN A 25 29.67 24.49 12.01
CA ASN A 25 29.04 25.80 12.11
C ASN A 25 28.30 26.19 10.82
N ASP A 26 28.87 25.91 9.64
CA ASP A 26 28.21 26.19 8.36
C ASP A 26 26.92 25.37 8.17
N HIS A 27 26.94 24.08 8.51
CA HIS A 27 25.73 23.24 8.46
C HIS A 27 24.69 23.65 9.49
N LEU A 28 25.12 24.12 10.68
CA LEU A 28 24.21 24.58 11.72
C LEU A 28 23.50 25.88 11.32
N VAL A 29 24.24 26.83 10.75
CA VAL A 29 23.67 28.08 10.19
C VAL A 29 22.67 27.76 9.08
N GLU A 30 23.03 26.85 8.18
CA GLU A 30 22.16 26.44 7.07
C GLU A 30 20.90 25.70 7.55
N PHE A 31 21.02 24.89 8.60
CA PHE A 31 19.89 24.21 9.24
C PHE A 31 18.92 25.23 9.84
N VAL A 32 19.41 26.15 10.68
CA VAL A 32 18.56 27.16 11.33
C VAL A 32 17.87 28.04 10.28
N ARG A 33 18.62 28.47 9.26
CA ARG A 33 18.07 29.26 8.15
C ARG A 33 16.92 28.55 7.44
N ALA A 34 17.14 27.31 7.02
CA ALA A 34 16.14 26.55 6.27
C ALA A 34 14.97 26.10 7.17
N ALA A 35 15.22 25.72 8.42
CA ALA A 35 14.19 25.36 9.39
C ALA A 35 13.28 26.55 9.73
N ALA A 36 13.87 27.73 9.99
CA ALA A 36 13.13 28.95 10.28
C ALA A 36 12.24 29.35 9.10
N ARG A 37 12.78 29.29 7.88
CA ARG A 37 12.01 29.51 6.66
C ARG A 37 10.79 28.58 6.55
N LEU A 38 10.99 27.26 6.64
CA LEU A 38 9.90 26.28 6.56
C LEU A 38 8.86 26.49 7.66
N ARG A 39 9.33 26.88 8.86
CA ARG A 39 8.45 27.20 9.98
C ARG A 39 7.61 28.44 9.71
N ILE A 40 8.17 29.50 9.13
CA ILE A 40 7.44 30.71 8.71
C ILE A 40 6.40 30.32 7.65
N GLU A 41 6.79 29.53 6.65
CA GLU A 41 5.91 29.07 5.58
C GLU A 41 4.67 28.33 6.11
N THR A 42 4.82 27.57 7.21
CA THR A 42 3.69 26.88 7.85
C THR A 42 2.59 27.84 8.32
N PHE A 43 2.93 29.10 8.65
CA PHE A 43 2.00 30.11 9.17
C PHE A 43 1.62 31.19 8.14
N LEU A 44 2.25 31.21 6.95
CA LEU A 44 1.91 32.15 5.90
C LEU A 44 0.63 31.73 5.17
N SER A 45 -0.15 32.72 4.72
CA SER A 45 -1.35 32.46 3.90
C SER A 45 -0.94 32.11 2.46
N PRO A 46 -1.74 31.31 1.72
CA PRO A 46 -1.40 30.90 0.35
C PRO A 46 -1.10 32.08 -0.60
N ASP A 47 -1.80 33.20 -0.44
CA ASP A 47 -1.57 34.42 -1.23
C ASP A 47 -0.17 35.02 -1.01
N ALA A 48 0.36 34.95 0.22
CA ALA A 48 1.70 35.42 0.57
C ALA A 48 2.82 34.54 -0.02
N MET A 49 2.51 33.28 -0.37
CA MET A 49 3.45 32.37 -1.03
C MET A 49 3.61 32.66 -2.53
N THR A 50 2.67 33.38 -3.15
CA THR A 50 2.69 33.65 -4.60
C THR A 50 3.72 34.69 -5.05
N ASP A 51 4.29 35.50 -4.14
CA ASP A 51 5.38 36.46 -4.44
C ASP A 51 6.79 35.82 -4.35
N GLY A 52 6.89 34.55 -4.74
CA GLY A 52 8.17 33.84 -4.83
C GLY A 52 8.89 33.63 -3.50
N GLY A 53 8.15 33.55 -2.38
CA GLY A 53 8.71 33.22 -1.06
C GLY A 53 9.53 34.33 -0.39
N ARG A 54 9.47 35.58 -0.86
CA ARG A 54 10.21 36.70 -0.23
C ARG A 54 9.86 36.91 1.24
N GLU A 55 8.62 36.62 1.64
CA GLU A 55 8.18 36.75 3.03
C GLU A 55 8.69 35.64 3.96
N SER A 56 9.18 34.52 3.40
CA SER A 56 9.80 33.43 4.15
C SER A 56 11.33 33.36 4.01
N GLU A 57 11.94 34.30 3.28
CA GLU A 57 13.39 34.38 3.14
C GLU A 57 14.05 34.73 4.48
N VAL A 58 14.92 33.84 4.95
CA VAL A 58 15.76 34.03 6.12
C VAL A 58 17.21 34.19 5.66
N SER A 59 17.86 35.28 6.07
CA SER A 59 19.26 35.53 5.75
C SER A 59 20.20 34.63 6.58
N LYS A 60 21.45 34.49 6.15
CA LYS A 60 22.44 33.74 6.94
C LYS A 60 22.81 34.50 8.21
N GLU A 61 22.80 35.81 8.16
CA GLU A 61 23.07 36.71 9.27
C GLU A 61 22.02 36.55 10.38
N ASP A 62 20.73 36.41 10.03
CA ASP A 62 19.66 36.17 11.00
C ASP A 62 19.83 34.81 11.70
N ALA A 63 20.22 33.77 10.95
CA ALA A 63 20.48 32.45 11.51
C ALA A 63 21.69 32.45 12.46
N ILE A 64 22.77 33.17 12.11
CA ILE A 64 23.94 33.35 12.98
C ILE A 64 23.54 34.09 14.25
N PHE A 65 22.78 35.18 14.13
CA PHE A 65 22.30 35.94 15.27
C PHE A 65 21.44 35.09 16.22
N ALA A 66 20.54 34.27 15.68
CA ALA A 66 19.72 33.36 16.47
C ALA A 66 20.56 32.31 17.21
N LEU A 67 21.60 31.77 16.56
CA LEU A 67 22.53 30.82 17.17
C LEU A 67 23.39 31.45 18.28
N GLU A 68 23.85 32.69 18.10
CA GLU A 68 24.60 33.42 19.12
C GLU A 68 23.73 33.80 20.32
N ALA A 69 22.44 34.05 20.10
CA ALA A 69 21.48 34.35 21.15
C ALA A 69 21.03 33.09 21.93
N PHE A 70 21.27 31.90 21.41
CA PHE A 70 20.89 30.64 22.05
C PHE A 70 21.87 30.28 23.18
N SER A 71 21.36 30.24 24.41
CA SER A 71 22.06 29.66 25.57
C SER A 71 21.40 28.34 25.95
N PRO A 72 22.09 27.19 25.89
CA PRO A 72 21.52 25.95 26.40
C PRO A 72 21.21 26.09 27.90
N SER A 73 20.02 25.67 28.32
CA SER A 73 19.68 25.53 29.74
C SER A 73 20.48 24.39 30.35
N ASP A 74 21.15 24.64 31.49
CA ASP A 74 22.06 23.70 32.16
C ASP A 74 21.36 22.45 32.78
N ASP A 75 20.07 22.22 32.54
CA ASP A 75 19.22 21.32 33.34
C ASP A 75 18.87 19.95 32.72
N GLU A 76 19.46 19.54 31.60
CA GLU A 76 19.25 18.18 31.07
C GLU A 76 20.43 17.26 31.40
N SER A 77 20.41 16.71 32.62
CA SER A 77 21.15 15.50 32.93
C SER A 77 20.53 14.35 32.13
N GLU A 78 21.13 14.02 30.99
CA GLU A 78 20.80 12.80 30.24
C GLU A 78 20.97 11.58 31.15
N GLU A 79 19.85 11.02 31.61
CA GLU A 79 19.79 9.66 32.16
C GLU A 79 20.14 8.69 31.02
N ASN A 80 21.40 8.23 31.01
CA ASN A 80 21.76 7.04 30.27
C ASN A 80 21.10 5.83 30.96
N ASN A 81 19.87 5.48 30.56
CA ASN A 81 19.30 4.17 30.90
C ASN A 81 19.92 3.10 29.98
N GLU A 82 21.15 2.71 30.32
CA GLU A 82 21.76 1.46 29.87
C GLU A 82 22.17 0.64 31.11
N GLU A 83 21.20 0.27 31.96
CA GLU A 83 21.30 -0.81 32.97
C GLU A 83 19.94 -0.97 33.68
N ASP A 84 18.98 -1.67 33.07
CA ASP A 84 17.89 -2.35 33.81
C ASP A 84 17.23 -3.46 32.98
N GLU A 85 18.04 -4.41 32.53
CA GLU A 85 17.58 -5.79 32.24
C GLU A 85 18.28 -6.76 33.21
N GLU A 86 18.06 -6.63 34.52
CA GLU A 86 18.17 -7.75 35.48
C GLU A 86 17.59 -7.39 36.87
N ALA A 87 16.30 -7.07 36.95
CA ALA A 87 15.57 -7.03 38.22
C ALA A 87 14.17 -7.64 38.12
N GLY A 88 14.10 -8.86 37.59
CA GLY A 88 12.98 -9.74 37.88
C GLY A 88 12.97 -10.11 39.37
N ARG A 89 12.27 -9.31 40.20
CA ARG A 89 11.45 -9.72 41.37
C ARG A 89 11.03 -8.53 42.23
N GLY A 90 9.75 -8.19 42.13
CA GLY A 90 8.93 -7.76 43.26
C GLY A 90 8.84 -6.26 43.50
N GLY A 91 7.80 -5.64 42.94
CA GLY A 91 7.34 -4.31 43.30
C GLY A 91 6.41 -3.77 42.22
N GLY A 92 5.10 -4.06 42.33
CA GLY A 92 4.09 -3.34 41.56
C GLY A 92 4.03 -1.90 42.06
N GLY A 93 4.67 -1.02 41.31
CA GLY A 93 4.49 0.43 41.34
C GLY A 93 3.93 0.85 39.99
N ASP A 94 2.95 1.72 40.03
CA ASP A 94 2.10 2.14 38.93
C ASP A 94 2.84 3.15 38.03
N ASP A 95 3.55 2.68 37.01
CA ASP A 95 4.19 3.57 36.00
C ASP A 95 3.16 4.09 34.96
N ASN A 96 1.91 3.60 34.97
CA ASN A 96 0.86 4.04 34.05
C ASN A 96 0.19 5.36 34.50
N ASP A 97 0.16 5.64 35.81
CA ASP A 97 -0.47 6.85 36.38
C ASP A 97 0.23 8.15 35.92
N ASP A 98 1.56 8.12 35.73
CA ASP A 98 2.34 9.31 35.31
C ASP A 98 2.12 9.65 33.83
N ASP A 99 1.96 8.65 32.96
CA ASP A 99 1.70 8.85 31.53
C ASP A 99 0.28 9.38 31.28
N ASP A 100 -0.72 8.86 32.00
CA ASP A 100 -2.10 9.34 31.93
C ASP A 100 -2.25 10.78 32.45
N ASP A 101 -1.50 11.14 33.50
CA ASP A 101 -1.41 12.52 34.02
C ASP A 101 -0.75 13.48 33.01
N ILE A 102 0.30 13.04 32.30
CA ILE A 102 0.96 13.84 31.26
C ILE A 102 0.03 14.04 30.07
N LEU A 103 -0.61 12.97 29.59
CA LEU A 103 -1.58 13.04 28.48
C LEU A 103 -2.75 13.96 28.83
N SER A 104 -3.27 13.86 30.04
CA SER A 104 -4.34 14.73 30.53
C SER A 104 -3.94 16.20 30.50
N ARG A 105 -2.73 16.54 30.96
CA ARG A 105 -2.19 17.91 30.90
C ARG A 105 -2.01 18.41 29.46
N MET A 106 -1.58 17.55 28.53
CA MET A 106 -1.47 17.91 27.11
C MET A 106 -2.85 18.19 26.49
N VAL A 107 -3.85 17.35 26.77
CA VAL A 107 -5.23 17.52 26.31
C VAL A 107 -5.84 18.82 26.84
N GLU A 108 -5.65 19.10 28.14
CA GLU A 108 -6.10 20.37 28.75
C GLU A 108 -5.46 21.59 28.07
N SER A 109 -4.17 21.52 27.74
CA SER A 109 -3.46 22.58 27.02
C SER A 109 -4.02 22.82 25.61
N LEU A 110 -4.32 21.74 24.89
CA LEU A 110 -4.92 21.79 23.54
C LEU A 110 -6.34 22.35 23.57
N ASP A 111 -7.15 21.96 24.55
CA ASP A 111 -8.50 22.50 24.70
C ASP A 111 -8.51 23.97 25.13
N GLY A 112 -7.48 24.40 25.89
CA GLY A 112 -7.21 25.81 26.14
C GLY A 112 -6.93 26.60 24.85
N ALA A 113 -6.13 26.02 23.93
CA ALA A 113 -5.82 26.62 22.64
C ALA A 113 -7.04 26.70 21.69
N LYS A 114 -7.91 25.68 21.68
CA LYS A 114 -9.18 25.71 20.92
C LYS A 114 -10.12 26.83 21.38
N LYS A 115 -10.20 27.08 22.70
CA LYS A 115 -11.06 28.12 23.28
C LYS A 115 -10.51 29.54 23.09
N ALA A 116 -9.18 29.68 22.98
CA ALA A 116 -8.51 30.95 22.68
C ALA A 116 -8.56 31.32 21.17
N GLY A 117 -8.89 30.36 20.30
CA GLY A 117 -9.15 30.58 18.89
C GLY A 117 -10.49 31.27 18.65
N ASP A 118 -10.56 32.58 18.89
CA ASP A 118 -11.59 33.42 18.29
C ASP A 118 -11.50 33.27 16.76
N GLN A 119 -12.62 33.15 16.05
CA GLN A 119 -12.68 33.04 14.58
C GLN A 119 -12.10 34.28 13.86
N SER A 120 -11.62 35.27 14.62
CA SER A 120 -10.93 36.47 14.19
C SER A 120 -9.39 36.39 14.31
N SER A 121 -8.84 35.35 14.96
CA SER A 121 -7.40 35.15 15.12
C SER A 121 -6.79 34.55 13.85
N PRO A 122 -5.68 35.09 13.30
CA PRO A 122 -5.05 34.58 12.07
C PRO A 122 -4.55 33.12 12.19
N ILE A 123 -4.50 32.56 13.40
CA ILE A 123 -4.14 31.16 13.68
C ILE A 123 -5.30 30.19 13.34
N SER A 124 -6.53 30.68 13.16
CA SER A 124 -7.65 29.86 12.68
C SER A 124 -7.58 29.59 11.16
N ARG A 125 -6.53 30.07 10.48
CA ARG A 125 -6.22 29.68 9.10
C ARG A 125 -5.54 28.32 9.12
N LEU A 126 -5.94 27.41 8.24
CA LEU A 126 -5.28 26.12 8.07
C LEU A 126 -3.77 26.34 7.98
N LEU A 127 -3.00 25.63 8.81
CA LEU A 127 -1.55 25.58 8.68
C LEU A 127 -1.22 25.12 7.26
N ASN A 128 -0.25 25.76 6.63
CA ASN A 128 0.19 25.33 5.32
C ASN A 128 1.03 24.06 5.47
N VAL A 129 0.58 22.97 4.85
CA VAL A 129 1.35 21.73 4.79
C VAL A 129 2.39 21.87 3.69
N VAL A 130 3.67 21.81 4.07
CA VAL A 130 4.77 21.85 3.11
C VAL A 130 4.84 20.51 2.38
N GLU A 131 4.63 20.55 1.06
CA GLU A 131 4.86 19.39 0.18
C GLU A 131 6.30 19.40 -0.33
N PHE A 132 7.02 18.29 -0.15
CA PHE A 132 8.43 18.21 -0.54
C PHE A 132 8.62 18.27 -2.06
N GLU A 133 9.02 19.44 -2.56
CA GLU A 133 9.55 19.61 -3.92
C GLU A 133 11.09 19.65 -3.93
N LYS A 134 11.69 18.75 -4.72
CA LYS A 134 13.14 18.52 -4.83
C LYS A 134 13.81 19.29 -5.97
N ASP A 135 13.02 19.68 -6.98
CA ASP A 135 13.48 20.31 -8.22
C ASP A 135 13.42 21.85 -8.15
N ASP A 136 12.77 22.40 -7.12
CA ASP A 136 12.75 23.83 -6.83
C ASP A 136 13.85 24.20 -5.83
N GLU A 137 14.86 24.93 -6.31
CA GLU A 137 15.98 25.40 -5.48
C GLU A 137 15.61 26.59 -4.60
N SER A 138 14.49 27.23 -4.89
CA SER A 138 14.05 28.44 -4.22
C SER A 138 13.24 28.18 -2.96
N ASN A 139 12.79 26.95 -2.67
CA ASN A 139 11.90 26.61 -1.56
C ASN A 139 12.60 26.26 -0.23
N GLY A 140 13.91 26.02 -0.24
CA GLY A 140 14.66 25.67 0.98
C GLY A 140 14.48 24.23 1.48
N HIS A 141 13.76 23.36 0.78
CA HIS A 141 13.51 21.98 1.18
C HIS A 141 14.79 21.13 1.16
N VAL A 142 15.47 21.09 0.01
CA VAL A 142 16.74 20.33 -0.14
C VAL A 142 17.82 20.88 0.81
N PRO A 143 18.02 22.20 0.95
CA PRO A 143 18.91 22.77 1.97
C PRO A 143 18.62 22.29 3.38
N PHE A 144 17.35 22.28 3.81
CA PHE A 144 16.95 21.79 5.13
C PHE A 144 17.34 20.33 5.35
N VAL A 145 17.00 19.45 4.40
CA VAL A 145 17.32 18.01 4.49
C VAL A 145 18.83 17.77 4.47
N THR A 146 19.56 18.53 3.63
CA THR A 146 21.02 18.42 3.51
C THR A 146 21.69 18.83 4.81
N ALA A 147 21.33 19.99 5.37
CA ALA A 147 21.89 20.46 6.63
C ALA A 147 21.55 19.53 7.81
N SER A 148 20.29 19.11 7.93
CA SER A 148 19.84 18.17 8.97
C SER A 148 20.58 16.84 8.92
N SER A 149 20.67 16.24 7.72
CA SER A 149 21.35 14.94 7.54
C SER A 149 22.86 15.05 7.78
N ASN A 150 23.50 16.13 7.36
CA ASN A 150 24.92 16.36 7.58
C ASN A 150 25.26 16.63 9.05
N LEU A 151 24.44 17.40 9.77
CA LEU A 151 24.60 17.60 11.21
C LEU A 151 24.51 16.26 11.95
N ARG A 152 23.51 15.44 11.62
CA ARG A 152 23.39 14.09 12.19
C ARG A 152 24.57 13.22 11.79
N ALA A 153 25.03 13.26 10.54
CA ALA A 153 26.19 12.50 10.07
C ALA A 153 27.45 12.82 10.88
N LEU A 154 27.70 14.10 11.17
CA LEU A 154 28.83 14.53 11.99
C LEU A 154 28.79 13.94 13.41
N CYS A 155 27.60 13.79 14.02
CA CYS A 155 27.45 13.14 15.33
C CYS A 155 27.90 11.67 15.34
N TYR A 156 27.83 10.96 14.20
CA TYR A 156 28.24 9.56 14.07
C TYR A 156 29.58 9.38 13.34
N GLY A 157 30.32 10.47 13.05
CA GLY A 157 31.56 10.41 12.27
C GLY A 157 31.36 9.99 10.80
N ILE A 158 30.14 10.13 10.27
CA ILE A 158 29.81 9.88 8.87
C ILE A 158 30.17 11.13 8.06
N LYS A 159 30.75 10.92 6.87
CA LYS A 159 31.14 12.03 5.99
C LYS A 159 29.90 12.77 5.46
N PRO A 160 29.83 14.10 5.61
CA PRO A 160 28.78 14.92 5.00
C PRO A 160 28.74 14.79 3.47
N VAL A 161 27.55 14.95 2.91
CA VAL A 161 27.29 14.93 1.46
C VAL A 161 26.81 16.29 0.97
N ASP A 162 26.94 16.55 -0.33
CA ASP A 162 26.44 17.78 -0.93
C ASP A 162 24.93 17.73 -1.19
N ALA A 163 24.35 18.90 -1.50
CA ALA A 163 22.93 19.01 -1.79
C ALA A 163 22.49 18.19 -3.01
N MET A 164 23.38 17.91 -3.97
CA MET A 164 23.08 17.11 -5.15
C MET A 164 22.87 15.65 -4.79
N GLU A 165 23.76 15.09 -3.98
CA GLU A 165 23.64 13.72 -3.48
C GLU A 165 22.47 13.57 -2.53
N THR A 166 22.23 14.55 -1.64
CA THR A 166 21.02 14.58 -0.81
C THR A 166 19.76 14.63 -1.67
N ARG A 167 19.71 15.49 -2.70
CA ARG A 167 18.57 15.57 -3.64
C ARG A 167 18.34 14.24 -4.35
N ARG A 168 19.42 13.56 -4.79
CA ARG A 168 19.36 12.26 -5.44
C ARG A 168 18.72 11.20 -4.53
N VAL A 169 19.15 11.14 -3.27
CA VAL A 169 18.69 10.13 -2.30
C VAL A 169 17.31 10.47 -1.74
N ALA A 170 17.13 11.67 -1.18
CA ALA A 170 15.87 12.09 -0.56
C ALA A 170 14.74 12.21 -1.60
N GLY A 171 15.06 12.66 -2.81
CA GLY A 171 14.13 12.77 -3.92
C GLY A 171 13.89 11.48 -4.70
N ARG A 172 14.51 10.36 -4.30
CA ARG A 172 14.45 9.05 -4.98
C ARG A 172 14.63 9.17 -6.50
N ILE A 173 15.61 9.98 -6.93
CA ILE A 173 15.83 10.28 -8.35
C ILE A 173 16.30 9.02 -9.07
N VAL A 174 15.55 8.59 -10.08
CA VAL A 174 15.95 7.54 -11.02
C VAL A 174 16.84 8.18 -12.09
N PRO A 175 18.14 7.84 -12.19
CA PRO A 175 19.01 8.40 -13.21
C PRO A 175 18.53 7.99 -14.61
N ALA A 176 18.42 8.96 -15.51
CA ALA A 176 18.00 8.73 -16.89
C ALA A 176 18.83 9.57 -17.87
N MET A 177 19.08 9.02 -19.05
CA MET A 177 19.71 9.72 -20.17
C MET A 177 18.98 9.42 -21.47
N ILE A 178 18.92 10.42 -22.36
CA ILE A 178 18.24 10.30 -23.66
C ILE A 178 18.79 9.16 -24.53
N THR A 179 20.06 8.79 -24.34
CA THR A 179 20.73 7.72 -25.10
C THR A 179 20.13 6.34 -24.80
N THR A 180 19.89 5.99 -23.54
CA THR A 180 19.24 4.72 -23.17
C THR A 180 17.76 4.74 -23.54
N THR A 181 17.05 5.86 -23.31
CA THR A 181 15.65 6.01 -23.69
C THR A 181 15.43 5.83 -25.20
N GLY A 182 16.24 6.50 -26.03
CA GLY A 182 16.15 6.39 -27.49
C GLY A 182 16.44 4.98 -27.99
N LEU A 183 17.40 4.29 -27.38
CA LEU A 183 17.74 2.92 -27.73
C LEU A 183 16.62 1.94 -27.37
N VAL A 184 16.09 2.00 -26.14
CA VAL A 184 15.01 1.13 -25.69
C VAL A 184 13.74 1.39 -26.52
N ALA A 185 13.41 2.65 -26.81
CA ALA A 185 12.27 2.99 -27.67
C ALA A 185 12.42 2.39 -29.08
N ALA A 186 13.59 2.50 -29.70
CA ALA A 186 13.85 1.91 -31.01
C ALA A 186 13.73 0.38 -30.99
N ALA A 187 14.25 -0.30 -29.95
CA ALA A 187 14.10 -1.74 -29.78
C ALA A 187 12.63 -2.15 -29.62
N SER A 188 11.84 -1.42 -28.82
CA SER A 188 10.41 -1.66 -28.67
C SER A 188 9.64 -1.48 -29.98
N CYS A 189 9.98 -0.48 -30.80
CA CYS A 189 9.38 -0.31 -32.13
C CYS A 189 9.65 -1.51 -33.06
N VAL A 190 10.84 -2.11 -32.97
CA VAL A 190 11.16 -3.32 -33.75
C VAL A 190 10.32 -4.51 -33.30
N GLU A 191 10.12 -4.72 -31.99
CA GLU A 191 9.26 -5.79 -31.49
C GLU A 191 7.78 -5.55 -31.83
N LEU A 192 7.33 -4.29 -31.87
CA LEU A 192 5.98 -3.95 -32.34
C LEU A 192 5.74 -4.36 -33.79
N LEU A 193 6.71 -4.11 -34.69
CA LEU A 193 6.61 -4.53 -36.08
C LEU A 193 6.51 -6.05 -36.22
N LYS A 194 7.26 -6.80 -35.38
CA LYS A 194 7.19 -8.26 -35.32
C LYS A 194 5.80 -8.75 -34.89
N MET A 195 5.20 -8.12 -33.87
CA MET A 195 3.85 -8.43 -33.43
C MET A 195 2.82 -8.22 -34.54
N MET A 196 2.90 -7.10 -35.28
CA MET A 196 2.00 -6.82 -36.42
C MET A 196 2.14 -7.82 -37.56
N GLN A 197 3.33 -8.39 -37.76
CA GLN A 197 3.58 -9.41 -38.77
C GLN A 197 3.17 -10.83 -38.34
N GLY A 198 2.81 -11.03 -37.06
CA GLY A 198 2.45 -12.36 -36.54
C GLY A 198 3.61 -13.36 -36.57
N VAL A 199 4.85 -12.90 -36.34
CA VAL A 199 6.02 -13.80 -36.31
C VAL A 199 5.96 -14.74 -35.10
N PRO A 200 6.56 -15.95 -35.16
CA PRO A 200 6.52 -16.89 -34.04
C PRO A 200 7.29 -16.36 -32.82
N LEU A 201 6.90 -16.80 -31.61
CA LEU A 201 7.48 -16.38 -30.32
C LEU A 201 9.02 -16.39 -30.30
N ARG A 202 9.64 -17.42 -30.87
CA ARG A 202 11.11 -17.55 -30.95
C ARG A 202 11.82 -16.37 -31.66
N SER A 203 11.11 -15.66 -32.53
CA SER A 203 11.60 -14.49 -33.27
C SER A 203 11.53 -13.19 -32.47
N HIS A 204 10.73 -13.17 -31.40
CA HIS A 204 10.73 -12.08 -30.43
C HIS A 204 12.00 -12.11 -29.57
N LYS A 205 12.37 -10.94 -29.06
CA LYS A 205 13.56 -10.77 -28.23
C LYS A 205 13.29 -9.82 -27.07
N ASN A 206 13.60 -10.28 -25.86
CA ASN A 206 13.82 -9.41 -24.71
C ASN A 206 15.22 -8.81 -24.84
N ALA A 207 15.35 -7.50 -24.61
CA ALA A 207 16.62 -6.79 -24.74
C ALA A 207 17.12 -6.30 -23.37
N PHE A 208 18.34 -6.69 -23.00
CA PHE A 208 19.05 -6.22 -21.82
C PHE A 208 20.25 -5.40 -22.27
N VAL A 209 20.32 -4.14 -21.84
CA VAL A 209 21.30 -3.18 -22.35
C VAL A 209 21.98 -2.46 -21.20
N ASN A 210 23.31 -2.37 -21.27
CA ASN A 210 24.10 -1.52 -20.39
C ASN A 210 25.14 -0.75 -21.23
N LEU A 211 24.84 0.52 -21.51
CA LEU A 211 25.69 1.38 -22.34
C LEU A 211 27.01 1.81 -21.67
N ALA A 212 27.16 1.63 -20.35
CA ALA A 212 28.42 1.90 -19.68
C ALA A 212 29.49 0.85 -20.00
N LEU A 213 29.09 -0.41 -20.21
CA LEU A 213 29.95 -1.55 -20.59
C LEU A 213 29.83 -1.95 -22.08
N PRO A 214 29.30 -1.05 -22.93
CA PRO A 214 28.65 -1.37 -24.21
C PRO A 214 28.04 -2.79 -24.34
N PHE A 215 27.28 -3.24 -23.34
CA PHE A 215 26.73 -4.58 -23.28
C PHE A 215 25.30 -4.65 -23.85
N PHE A 216 25.07 -5.66 -24.68
CA PHE A 216 23.78 -6.01 -25.26
C PHE A 216 23.57 -7.51 -25.15
N ALA A 217 22.50 -7.92 -24.51
CA ALA A 217 22.05 -9.30 -24.48
C ALA A 217 20.60 -9.39 -24.93
N PHE A 218 20.33 -10.39 -25.75
CA PHE A 218 18.99 -10.67 -26.23
C PHE A 218 18.61 -12.10 -25.86
N THR A 219 17.45 -12.28 -25.24
CA THR A 219 16.90 -13.60 -24.94
C THR A 219 15.57 -13.76 -25.67
N SER A 220 15.25 -15.00 -26.05
CA SER A 220 13.89 -15.28 -26.50
C SER A 220 12.95 -15.27 -25.29
N PRO A 221 11.75 -14.68 -25.40
CA PRO A 221 10.72 -14.83 -24.38
C PRO A 221 10.42 -16.30 -24.14
N LEU A 222 10.11 -16.64 -22.90
CA LEU A 222 9.64 -17.98 -22.55
C LEU A 222 8.18 -18.13 -23.00
N PRO A 223 7.76 -19.35 -23.40
CA PRO A 223 6.34 -19.65 -23.53
C PRO A 223 5.65 -19.45 -22.18
N ALA A 224 4.33 -19.24 -22.21
CA ALA A 224 3.54 -19.22 -20.99
C ALA A 224 3.64 -20.57 -20.29
N GLU A 225 3.71 -20.54 -18.95
CA GLU A 225 3.70 -21.74 -18.14
C GLU A 225 2.33 -22.43 -18.25
N GLU A 226 2.37 -23.75 -18.48
CA GLU A 226 1.20 -24.61 -18.51
C GLU A 226 0.92 -25.11 -17.09
N MET A 227 -0.28 -24.80 -16.60
CA MET A 227 -0.83 -25.27 -15.33
C MET A 227 -1.72 -26.49 -15.59
N GLY A 228 -1.71 -27.43 -14.64
CA GLY A 228 -2.58 -28.60 -14.69
C GLY A 228 -4.04 -28.18 -14.52
N GLY A 229 -4.88 -28.56 -15.48
CA GLY A 229 -6.33 -28.39 -15.44
C GLY A 229 -7.06 -29.71 -15.22
N TRP A 230 -8.38 -29.65 -15.32
CA TRP A 230 -9.26 -30.79 -15.11
C TRP A 230 -8.98 -31.93 -16.10
N ARG A 231 -8.97 -33.19 -15.62
CA ARG A 231 -8.75 -34.42 -16.41
C ARG A 231 -7.50 -34.41 -17.32
N GLY A 232 -6.44 -33.72 -16.91
CA GLY A 232 -5.17 -33.71 -17.63
C GLY A 232 -5.10 -32.70 -18.77
N GLU A 233 -6.12 -31.86 -18.95
CA GLU A 233 -6.00 -30.64 -19.75
C GLU A 233 -4.99 -29.68 -19.12
N THR A 234 -4.43 -28.79 -19.92
CA THR A 234 -3.49 -27.77 -19.43
C THR A 234 -3.95 -26.39 -19.87
N TYR A 235 -3.81 -25.41 -19.00
CA TYR A 235 -4.12 -24.01 -19.32
C TYR A 235 -2.97 -23.10 -18.94
N THR A 236 -2.96 -21.90 -19.50
CA THR A 236 -1.93 -20.88 -19.28
C THR A 236 -2.54 -19.63 -18.67
N ILE A 237 -1.69 -18.65 -18.33
CA ILE A 237 -2.13 -17.33 -17.83
C ILE A 237 -3.07 -16.57 -18.79
N TRP A 238 -3.16 -16.98 -20.06
CA TRP A 238 -3.98 -16.35 -21.09
C TRP A 238 -5.37 -16.96 -21.21
N ASP A 239 -5.57 -18.17 -20.69
CA ASP A 239 -6.81 -18.91 -20.82
C ASP A 239 -7.82 -18.43 -19.78
N ARG A 240 -9.09 -18.35 -20.19
CA ARG A 240 -10.20 -17.84 -19.38
C ARG A 240 -11.46 -18.59 -19.73
N MET A 241 -12.23 -18.97 -18.72
CA MET A 241 -13.54 -19.60 -18.92
C MET A 241 -14.64 -18.54 -18.84
N GLU A 242 -15.34 -18.25 -19.93
CA GLU A 242 -16.43 -17.25 -19.91
C GLU A 242 -17.80 -17.88 -19.64
N VAL A 243 -18.42 -17.53 -18.51
CA VAL A 243 -19.83 -17.85 -18.22
C VAL A 243 -20.69 -16.61 -18.45
N ARG A 244 -21.44 -16.60 -19.55
CA ARG A 244 -22.26 -15.45 -19.95
C ARG A 244 -23.65 -15.48 -19.34
N GLU A 245 -24.05 -14.35 -18.76
CA GLU A 245 -25.40 -14.18 -18.26
C GLU A 245 -26.44 -14.14 -19.40
N GLY A 246 -27.54 -14.87 -19.20
CA GLY A 246 -28.70 -14.79 -20.08
C GLY A 246 -29.56 -13.56 -19.79
N ARG A 247 -30.24 -13.05 -20.82
CA ARG A 247 -31.17 -11.91 -20.72
C ARG A 247 -32.16 -12.01 -19.55
N LYS A 248 -32.81 -13.17 -19.39
CA LYS A 248 -33.79 -13.41 -18.31
C LYS A 248 -33.17 -13.43 -16.91
N SER A 249 -31.88 -13.71 -16.80
CA SER A 249 -31.16 -13.66 -15.53
C SER A 249 -30.79 -12.22 -15.20
N ALA A 250 -30.28 -11.47 -16.18
CA ALA A 250 -30.01 -10.05 -16.03
C ALA A 250 -31.28 -9.23 -15.65
N GLU A 251 -32.43 -9.53 -16.27
CA GLU A 251 -33.72 -8.89 -15.93
C GLU A 251 -34.20 -9.23 -14.50
N ARG A 252 -33.68 -10.29 -13.87
CA ARG A 252 -34.03 -10.74 -12.51
C ARG A 252 -32.97 -10.40 -11.45
N GLY A 253 -32.00 -9.54 -11.77
CA GLY A 253 -30.94 -9.13 -10.83
C GLY A 253 -29.62 -9.90 -10.96
N GLY A 254 -29.46 -10.72 -12.00
CA GLY A 254 -28.21 -11.41 -12.32
C GLY A 254 -28.34 -12.94 -12.39
N MET A 255 -27.25 -13.60 -12.73
CA MET A 255 -27.17 -15.07 -12.72
C MET A 255 -27.10 -15.61 -11.29
N THR A 256 -27.97 -16.56 -10.97
CA THR A 256 -27.95 -17.24 -9.67
C THR A 256 -26.77 -18.20 -9.57
N LEU A 257 -26.27 -18.43 -8.35
CA LEU A 257 -25.16 -19.36 -8.11
C LEU A 257 -25.47 -20.78 -8.62
N SER A 258 -26.67 -21.31 -8.39
CA SER A 258 -27.08 -22.62 -8.94
C SER A 258 -26.99 -22.69 -10.47
N ARG A 259 -27.30 -21.58 -11.15
CA ARG A 259 -27.25 -21.52 -12.62
C ARG A 259 -25.81 -21.39 -13.09
N PHE A 260 -24.98 -20.62 -12.39
CA PHE A 260 -23.55 -20.51 -12.63
C PHE A 260 -22.88 -21.88 -12.52
N LEU A 261 -23.02 -22.57 -11.39
CA LEU A 261 -22.43 -23.89 -11.15
C LEU A 261 -22.86 -24.90 -12.22
N ARG A 262 -24.15 -24.94 -12.56
CA ARG A 262 -24.67 -25.82 -13.62
C ARG A 262 -24.12 -25.50 -15.00
N GLN A 263 -23.99 -24.21 -15.34
CA GLN A 263 -23.46 -23.80 -16.64
C GLN A 263 -21.97 -24.05 -16.74
N LEU A 264 -21.22 -23.90 -15.64
CA LEU A 264 -19.81 -24.21 -15.55
C LEU A 264 -19.58 -25.72 -15.72
N ARG A 265 -20.30 -26.58 -14.97
CA ARG A 265 -20.26 -28.04 -15.14
C ARG A 265 -20.50 -28.45 -16.59
N LYS A 266 -21.60 -27.95 -17.17
CA LYS A 266 -21.93 -28.23 -18.57
C LYS A 266 -20.85 -27.77 -19.55
N GLN A 267 -20.21 -26.63 -19.30
CA GLN A 267 -19.18 -26.09 -20.19
C GLN A 267 -17.94 -26.98 -20.19
N ILE A 268 -17.57 -27.51 -19.04
CA ILE A 268 -16.46 -28.44 -18.86
C ILE A 268 -16.78 -29.76 -19.56
N GLU A 269 -17.97 -30.33 -19.32
CA GLU A 269 -18.47 -31.54 -20.00
C GLU A 269 -18.59 -31.37 -21.53
N SER A 270 -18.90 -30.17 -22.03
CA SER A 270 -19.15 -29.94 -23.46
C SER A 270 -17.91 -29.66 -24.30
N ASP A 271 -16.79 -29.27 -23.68
CA ASP A 271 -15.50 -29.16 -24.38
C ASP A 271 -14.89 -30.55 -24.68
N GLU A 272 -15.47 -31.60 -24.10
CA GLU A 272 -15.14 -32.99 -24.37
C GLU A 272 -15.79 -33.42 -25.70
N GLY A 273 -14.98 -33.65 -26.73
CA GLY A 273 -15.45 -34.16 -28.02
C GLY A 273 -16.13 -35.52 -27.87
N GLU A 274 -17.09 -35.83 -28.75
CA GLU A 274 -17.85 -37.10 -28.85
C GLU A 274 -16.96 -38.33 -28.57
N GLY A 275 -16.92 -38.75 -27.31
CA GLY A 275 -16.27 -39.96 -26.79
C GLY A 275 -17.31 -40.78 -26.03
N ASP A 276 -17.12 -42.09 -26.02
CA ASP A 276 -18.12 -43.11 -25.69
C ASP A 276 -18.90 -42.85 -24.37
N GLU A 277 -20.23 -43.07 -24.43
CA GLU A 277 -21.25 -42.83 -23.39
C GLU A 277 -21.15 -43.74 -22.14
N GLU A 278 -19.96 -44.14 -21.71
CA GLU A 278 -19.78 -44.99 -20.54
C GLU A 278 -18.87 -44.28 -19.52
N GLU A 279 -19.53 -43.77 -18.47
CA GLU A 279 -18.98 -43.12 -17.25
C GLU A 279 -18.88 -41.57 -17.31
N GLU A 280 -20.03 -40.87 -17.40
CA GLU A 280 -20.16 -39.47 -16.98
C GLU A 280 -19.98 -39.38 -15.45
N GLU A 281 -18.74 -39.35 -15.00
CA GLU A 281 -18.39 -39.06 -13.61
C GLU A 281 -18.68 -37.59 -13.29
N GLU A 282 -19.62 -37.36 -12.37
CA GLU A 282 -20.00 -36.02 -11.90
C GLU A 282 -18.86 -35.37 -11.13
N MET A 283 -18.15 -34.46 -11.81
CA MET A 283 -17.25 -33.49 -11.22
C MET A 283 -17.92 -32.68 -10.09
N GLU A 284 -17.23 -32.55 -8.95
CA GLU A 284 -17.71 -31.76 -7.81
C GLU A 284 -17.01 -30.40 -7.74
N ILE A 285 -17.79 -29.33 -7.53
CA ILE A 285 -17.23 -27.98 -7.35
C ILE A 285 -17.05 -27.76 -5.85
N CYS A 286 -15.80 -27.74 -5.39
CA CYS A 286 -15.46 -27.63 -3.97
C CYS A 286 -15.58 -26.22 -3.45
N SER A 287 -15.07 -25.24 -4.20
CA SER A 287 -15.19 -23.84 -3.80
C SER A 287 -15.23 -22.86 -4.96
N VAL A 288 -15.86 -21.72 -4.71
CA VAL A 288 -15.88 -20.54 -5.59
C VAL A 288 -15.50 -19.33 -4.76
N SER A 289 -14.48 -18.59 -5.20
CA SER A 289 -13.99 -17.40 -4.52
C SER A 289 -13.87 -16.21 -5.48
N TYR A 290 -13.95 -15.01 -4.90
CA TYR A 290 -13.70 -13.75 -5.56
C TYR A 290 -12.65 -12.97 -4.77
N GLY A 291 -11.39 -13.00 -5.24
CA GLY A 291 -10.26 -12.45 -4.51
C GLY A 291 -10.13 -13.12 -3.13
N PRO A 292 -10.12 -12.37 -2.01
CA PRO A 292 -10.03 -12.96 -0.67
C PRO A 292 -11.36 -13.57 -0.18
N TYR A 293 -12.47 -13.33 -0.87
CA TYR A 293 -13.80 -13.69 -0.39
C TYR A 293 -14.22 -15.07 -0.91
N MET A 294 -14.53 -15.99 0.01
CA MET A 294 -15.15 -17.27 -0.34
C MET A 294 -16.66 -17.09 -0.52
N LEU A 295 -17.17 -17.36 -1.71
CA LEU A 295 -18.59 -17.16 -2.04
C LEU A 295 -19.41 -18.44 -1.86
N TYR A 296 -18.78 -19.58 -2.09
CA TYR A 296 -19.39 -20.90 -1.96
C TYR A 296 -18.31 -21.92 -1.64
N ALA A 297 -18.58 -22.81 -0.70
CA ALA A 297 -17.84 -24.05 -0.51
C ALA A 297 -18.82 -25.19 -0.28
N ASN A 298 -18.54 -26.35 -0.90
CA ASN A 298 -19.44 -27.50 -0.84
C ASN A 298 -19.67 -27.95 0.61
N PHE A 299 -18.59 -28.17 1.37
CA PHE A 299 -18.64 -28.60 2.77
C PHE A 299 -19.39 -27.64 3.71
N LEU A 300 -19.40 -26.34 3.39
CA LEU A 300 -20.01 -25.31 4.25
C LEU A 300 -21.50 -25.14 3.96
N HIS A 301 -21.92 -25.46 2.74
CA HIS A 301 -23.27 -25.20 2.25
C HIS A 301 -24.04 -26.47 1.85
N GLU A 302 -23.60 -27.64 2.34
CA GLU A 302 -24.37 -28.88 2.26
C GLU A 302 -25.78 -28.68 2.85
N GLY A 303 -26.79 -28.66 1.98
CA GLY A 303 -28.20 -28.49 2.37
C GLY A 303 -28.69 -27.04 2.48
N ASP A 304 -27.84 -26.03 2.29
CA ASP A 304 -28.28 -24.63 2.20
C ASP A 304 -28.70 -24.27 0.77
N GLU A 305 -29.97 -24.55 0.44
CA GLU A 305 -30.52 -24.16 -0.86
C GLU A 305 -30.69 -22.63 -1.02
N SER A 306 -30.54 -21.85 0.06
CA SER A 306 -30.78 -20.40 0.02
C SER A 306 -29.67 -19.67 -0.72
N ILE A 307 -28.40 -20.02 -0.46
CA ILE A 307 -27.23 -19.43 -1.13
C ILE A 307 -27.24 -19.72 -2.64
N LEU A 308 -27.68 -20.92 -3.02
CA LEU A 308 -27.79 -21.35 -4.42
C LEU A 308 -28.79 -20.51 -5.24
N ARG A 309 -29.76 -19.86 -4.57
CA ARG A 309 -30.77 -18.99 -5.21
C ARG A 309 -30.32 -17.54 -5.31
N LYS A 310 -29.30 -17.11 -4.55
CA LYS A 310 -28.76 -15.75 -4.61
C LYS A 310 -28.02 -15.50 -5.93
N SER A 311 -28.00 -14.25 -6.36
CA SER A 311 -27.22 -13.79 -7.51
C SER A 311 -25.74 -13.85 -7.18
N VAL A 312 -24.88 -14.28 -8.10
CA VAL A 312 -23.41 -14.27 -7.91
C VAL A 312 -22.92 -12.85 -7.61
N TRP A 313 -23.54 -11.83 -8.20
CA TRP A 313 -23.24 -10.42 -7.93
C TRP A 313 -23.59 -9.98 -6.51
N ASP A 314 -24.72 -10.46 -6.00
CA ASP A 314 -25.16 -10.13 -4.65
C ASP A 314 -24.31 -10.85 -3.61
N LEU A 315 -23.91 -12.11 -3.88
CA LEU A 315 -22.97 -12.84 -3.03
C LEU A 315 -21.62 -12.11 -2.92
N VAL A 316 -21.10 -11.59 -4.03
CA VAL A 316 -19.85 -10.80 -4.00
C VAL A 316 -20.01 -9.52 -3.19
N LYS A 317 -21.16 -8.84 -3.30
CA LYS A 317 -21.43 -7.63 -2.52
C LYS A 317 -21.58 -7.94 -1.03
N GLU A 318 -22.34 -8.98 -0.69
CA GLU A 318 -22.52 -9.42 0.70
C GLU A 318 -21.19 -9.80 1.33
N ALA A 319 -20.35 -10.58 0.62
CA ALA A 319 -19.05 -11.01 1.13
C ALA A 319 -18.07 -9.84 1.30
N ALA A 320 -18.12 -8.83 0.41
CA ALA A 320 -17.32 -7.61 0.53
C ALA A 320 -17.73 -6.80 1.77
N ILE A 321 -19.03 -6.72 2.08
CA ILE A 321 -19.53 -6.02 3.27
C ILE A 321 -19.13 -6.78 4.55
N SER A 322 -19.30 -8.10 4.57
CA SER A 322 -19.05 -8.91 5.78
C SER A 322 -17.57 -9.12 6.09
N GLY A 323 -16.70 -9.07 5.09
CA GLY A 323 -15.25 -9.25 5.30
C GLY A 323 -14.55 -8.03 5.92
N ASP A 324 -15.18 -6.86 5.87
CA ASP A 324 -14.72 -5.65 6.60
C ASP A 324 -15.19 -5.63 8.06
N ASP A 325 -16.14 -6.50 8.46
CA ASP A 325 -16.69 -6.56 9.82
C ASP A 325 -15.86 -7.46 10.78
N ILE A 326 -14.71 -7.99 10.35
CA ILE A 326 -13.82 -8.76 11.24
C ILE A 326 -12.92 -7.76 11.98
N ASP A 327 -13.46 -7.21 13.07
CA ASP A 327 -12.68 -6.44 14.03
C ASP A 327 -11.58 -7.34 14.65
N GLU A 328 -10.37 -6.80 14.86
CA GLU A 328 -9.22 -7.49 15.48
C GLU A 328 -9.53 -8.06 16.89
N GLU A 329 -10.68 -7.69 17.48
CA GLU A 329 -11.18 -8.17 18.77
C GLU A 329 -11.66 -9.64 18.75
N ASP A 330 -11.96 -10.21 17.58
CA ASP A 330 -12.45 -11.60 17.47
C ASP A 330 -11.30 -12.65 17.57
N PHE A 331 -10.05 -12.20 17.57
CA PHE A 331 -8.90 -13.02 17.96
C PHE A 331 -8.73 -12.97 19.48
N GLY A 332 -9.48 -13.80 20.20
CA GLY A 332 -9.48 -13.95 21.65
C GLY A 332 -8.13 -14.28 22.30
N LEU A 333 -7.24 -13.28 22.39
CA LEU A 333 -5.94 -13.34 23.06
C LEU A 333 -5.95 -12.68 24.46
N PHE A 334 -7.11 -12.22 24.94
CA PHE A 334 -7.27 -11.71 26.31
C PHE A 334 -8.29 -12.57 27.07
N PRO A 335 -7.88 -13.34 28.09
CA PRO A 335 -8.80 -14.19 28.85
C PRO A 335 -9.66 -13.34 29.80
N ASP A 336 -10.97 -13.45 29.58
CA ASP A 336 -12.14 -13.15 30.42
C ASP A 336 -11.91 -12.46 31.77
N SER A 337 -12.36 -11.20 31.87
CA SER A 337 -12.91 -10.66 33.12
C SER A 337 -14.43 -10.84 33.10
N ASP A 338 -14.91 -11.72 33.98
CA ASP A 338 -16.31 -12.17 34.17
C ASP A 338 -17.30 -11.08 34.63
N ASP A 339 -17.40 -9.94 33.94
CA ASP A 339 -18.45 -8.95 34.21
C ASP A 339 -18.71 -8.09 32.95
N ASP A 340 -19.46 -8.63 31.98
CA ASP A 340 -20.25 -7.78 31.10
C ASP A 340 -21.56 -8.47 30.71
N GLU A 341 -22.66 -7.84 31.11
CA GLU A 341 -24.03 -8.21 30.78
C GLU A 341 -24.18 -8.35 29.26
N GLU A 342 -24.75 -9.48 28.81
CA GLU A 342 -25.17 -9.72 27.42
C GLU A 342 -26.00 -8.53 26.90
N ARG A 343 -25.34 -7.57 26.23
CA ARG A 343 -26.04 -6.59 25.41
C ARG A 343 -26.50 -7.32 24.16
N PRO A 344 -27.82 -7.42 23.89
CA PRO A 344 -28.28 -8.04 22.67
C PRO A 344 -27.77 -7.22 21.48
N SER A 345 -27.05 -7.89 20.59
CA SER A 345 -26.63 -7.31 19.32
C SER A 345 -27.86 -6.82 18.55
N PRO A 346 -27.83 -5.61 17.97
CA PRO A 346 -28.97 -5.08 17.23
C PRO A 346 -29.28 -5.98 16.02
N PRO A 347 -30.56 -6.09 15.63
CA PRO A 347 -30.97 -6.93 14.50
C PRO A 347 -30.26 -6.51 13.20
N PRO A 348 -29.93 -7.46 12.30
CA PRO A 348 -29.04 -7.26 11.16
C PRO A 348 -29.57 -6.32 10.05
N GLU A 349 -30.81 -5.84 10.15
CA GLU A 349 -31.47 -5.07 9.06
C GLU A 349 -31.32 -3.54 9.14
N SER A 350 -30.51 -2.99 10.06
CA SER A 350 -30.31 -1.54 10.17
C SER A 350 -28.89 -1.11 10.52
N ARG A 351 -27.87 -1.73 9.92
CA ARG A 351 -26.50 -1.18 9.92
C ARG A 351 -26.35 -0.27 8.70
N GLU A 352 -26.06 1.01 8.93
CA GLU A 352 -25.76 1.94 7.85
C GLU A 352 -24.37 1.58 7.28
N LEU A 353 -24.33 1.20 6.00
CA LEU A 353 -23.07 0.90 5.29
C LEU A 353 -22.08 2.07 5.40
N THR A 354 -20.83 1.77 5.71
CA THR A 354 -19.74 2.76 5.72
C THR A 354 -19.54 3.35 4.31
N ASP A 355 -18.94 4.54 4.23
CA ASP A 355 -18.66 5.19 2.94
C ASP A 355 -17.72 4.32 2.07
N GLU A 356 -16.79 3.59 2.69
CA GLU A 356 -15.88 2.66 2.04
C GLU A 356 -16.63 1.44 1.46
N GLN A 357 -17.52 0.82 2.24
CA GLN A 357 -18.37 -0.28 1.77
C GLN A 357 -19.26 0.16 0.61
N ARG A 358 -19.79 1.39 0.62
CA ARG A 358 -20.60 1.94 -0.48
C ARG A 358 -19.78 2.13 -1.75
N GLU A 359 -18.55 2.63 -1.65
CA GLU A 359 -17.65 2.80 -2.79
C GLU A 359 -17.27 1.45 -3.41
N GLN A 360 -16.99 0.44 -2.58
CA GLN A 360 -16.70 -0.92 -3.03
C GLN A 360 -17.88 -1.55 -3.80
N ILE A 361 -19.10 -1.41 -3.28
CA ILE A 361 -20.32 -1.89 -3.96
C ILE A 361 -20.50 -1.19 -5.31
N GLU A 362 -20.30 0.13 -5.37
CA GLU A 362 -20.42 0.89 -6.61
C GLU A 362 -19.34 0.47 -7.62
N ALA A 363 -18.11 0.21 -7.16
CA ALA A 363 -17.03 -0.29 -7.99
C ALA A 363 -17.38 -1.67 -8.59
N ILE A 364 -17.97 -2.58 -7.80
CA ILE A 364 -18.46 -3.89 -8.27
C ILE A 364 -19.57 -3.70 -9.31
N ASP A 365 -20.51 -2.79 -9.08
CA ASP A 365 -21.62 -2.56 -10.01
C ASP A 365 -21.22 -1.96 -11.35
N ARG A 366 -20.11 -1.21 -11.39
CA ARG A 366 -19.51 -0.69 -12.62
C ARG A 366 -18.78 -1.77 -13.42
N LYS A 367 -18.42 -2.92 -12.81
CA LYS A 367 -17.72 -4.00 -13.52
C LYS A 367 -18.64 -4.68 -14.53
N ARG A 368 -18.04 -5.03 -15.67
CA ARG A 368 -18.72 -5.76 -16.76
C ARG A 368 -18.66 -7.28 -16.59
N SER A 369 -17.65 -7.73 -15.86
CA SER A 369 -17.43 -9.14 -15.54
C SER A 369 -16.82 -9.29 -14.15
N LEU A 370 -17.06 -10.43 -13.52
CA LEU A 370 -16.39 -10.88 -12.29
C LEU A 370 -15.42 -11.98 -12.67
N GLU A 371 -14.20 -11.96 -12.17
CA GLU A 371 -13.26 -13.07 -12.28
C GLU A 371 -13.30 -13.86 -10.98
N LEU A 372 -13.63 -15.15 -11.10
CA LEU A 372 -13.77 -16.08 -9.97
C LEU A 372 -12.70 -17.15 -10.07
N SER A 373 -12.13 -17.52 -8.93
CA SER A 373 -11.34 -18.75 -8.79
C SER A 373 -12.29 -19.87 -8.39
N VAL A 374 -12.16 -21.02 -9.06
CA VAL A 374 -13.02 -22.18 -8.84
C VAL A 374 -12.14 -23.40 -8.66
N ILE A 375 -12.32 -24.07 -7.51
CA ILE A 375 -11.63 -25.32 -7.18
C ILE A 375 -12.63 -26.46 -7.29
N VAL A 376 -12.16 -27.55 -7.87
CA VAL A 376 -12.96 -28.70 -8.25
C VAL A 376 -12.25 -29.96 -7.78
N GLU A 377 -13.01 -30.97 -7.39
CA GLU A 377 -12.48 -32.25 -6.91
C GLU A 377 -12.89 -33.37 -7.84
N ASP A 378 -11.91 -34.23 -8.11
CA ASP A 378 -12.13 -35.50 -8.77
C ASP A 378 -12.65 -36.53 -7.75
N PRO A 379 -13.90 -37.01 -7.89
CA PRO A 379 -14.49 -37.92 -6.92
C PRO A 379 -13.80 -39.29 -6.87
N GLU A 380 -13.05 -39.68 -7.91
CA GLU A 380 -12.33 -40.95 -7.93
C GLU A 380 -10.97 -40.87 -7.23
N THR A 381 -10.25 -39.78 -7.46
CA THR A 381 -8.87 -39.59 -6.98
C THR A 381 -8.80 -38.76 -5.69
N GLY A 382 -9.83 -37.97 -5.39
CA GLY A 382 -9.85 -36.96 -4.34
C GLY A 382 -8.89 -35.79 -4.60
N GLU A 383 -8.44 -35.61 -5.84
CA GLU A 383 -7.51 -34.54 -6.22
C GLU A 383 -8.27 -33.23 -6.44
N GLU A 384 -7.85 -32.17 -5.73
CA GLU A 384 -8.35 -30.81 -5.92
C GLU A 384 -7.55 -30.09 -7.03
N ILE A 385 -8.27 -29.55 -8.00
CA ILE A 385 -7.70 -28.87 -9.16
C ILE A 385 -8.30 -27.45 -9.22
N GLU A 386 -7.47 -26.44 -9.51
CA GLU A 386 -7.95 -25.09 -9.82
C GLU A 386 -8.24 -24.98 -11.31
N LEU A 387 -9.42 -24.45 -11.65
CA LEU A 387 -9.78 -24.16 -13.04
C LEU A 387 -9.10 -22.88 -13.54
N PRO A 388 -8.97 -22.70 -14.88
CA PRO A 388 -8.63 -21.41 -15.44
C PRO A 388 -9.60 -20.34 -14.92
N PRO A 389 -9.15 -19.08 -14.72
CA PRO A 389 -10.01 -18.05 -14.12
C PRO A 389 -11.36 -17.94 -14.82
N VAL A 390 -12.43 -18.04 -14.03
CA VAL A 390 -13.81 -18.12 -14.54
C VAL A 390 -14.42 -16.73 -14.55
N SER A 391 -14.65 -16.18 -15.74
CA SER A 391 -15.23 -14.86 -15.92
C SER A 391 -16.76 -14.93 -16.05
N VAL A 392 -17.48 -14.40 -15.07
CA VAL A 392 -18.93 -14.19 -15.15
C VAL A 392 -19.22 -12.86 -15.83
N VAL A 393 -19.74 -12.88 -17.05
CA VAL A 393 -19.92 -11.68 -17.88
C VAL A 393 -21.38 -11.23 -17.92
N ARG A 394 -21.65 -9.96 -17.57
CA ARG A 394 -23.00 -9.39 -17.63
C ARG A 394 -23.58 -9.45 -19.05
N TRP A 395 -24.90 -9.69 -19.12
CA TRP A 395 -25.60 -9.64 -20.41
C TRP A 395 -25.50 -8.23 -21.01
N LYS A 396 -24.95 -8.13 -22.22
CA LYS A 396 -25.06 -6.91 -23.03
C LYS A 396 -26.35 -7.00 -23.83
N GLY A 397 -27.21 -5.99 -23.72
CA GLY A 397 -28.28 -5.79 -24.69
C GLY A 397 -27.75 -5.82 -26.12
N PRO A 398 -28.60 -6.08 -27.14
CA PRO A 398 -28.17 -6.05 -28.53
C PRO A 398 -27.45 -4.72 -28.75
N THR A 399 -26.14 -4.81 -28.98
CA THR A 399 -25.35 -3.66 -29.36
C THR A 399 -25.93 -3.22 -30.70
N ALA A 400 -26.54 -2.04 -30.75
CA ALA A 400 -26.82 -1.41 -32.02
C ALA A 400 -25.47 -1.39 -32.75
N LYS A 401 -25.37 -2.15 -33.85
CA LYS A 401 -24.24 -2.04 -34.77
C LYS A 401 -24.14 -0.56 -35.13
N GLN A 402 -23.13 0.12 -34.61
CA GLN A 402 -22.69 1.43 -35.11
C GLN A 402 -21.77 1.21 -36.30
#